data_AF-A0A800AJ89-F1
#
_entry.id   AF-A0A800AJ89-F1
#
_cell.length_a   1.000
_cell.length_b   1.000
_cell.length_c   1.000
_cell.angle_alpha   90.00
_cell.angle_beta   90.00
_cell.angle_gamma   90.00
#
_symmetry.space_group_name_H-M   'P 1'
#
loop_
_entity.id
_entity.type
_entity.pdbx_description
1 polymer ?
#
loop_
_entity_poly.entity_id
_entity_poly.type
_entity_poly.pdbx_seq_one_letter_code
_entity_poly.pdbx_strand_id
1 'polypeptide(L)' 'MCHFLGHREVPNCELQTLETRICNRRRTGDIPSDLIPDAYHEFVRTGDTLLLKEIFQHNALDLITMAELIAALRR' A
#
# COMPACT_ATOMS: atom_id res chain seq x y z
N MET A 1 -2.48 8.04 13.82
CA MET A 1 -2.08 9.18 12.95
C MET A 1 -3.19 9.54 11.94
N CYS A 2 -4.48 9.49 12.31
CA CYS A 2 -5.62 9.86 11.43
C CYS A 2 -6.31 11.17 11.80
N HIS A 3 -5.90 11.81 12.90
CA HIS A 3 -6.64 12.95 13.45
C HIS A 3 -6.37 14.28 12.72
N PHE A 4 -5.35 14.32 11.83
CA PHE A 4 -4.91 15.53 11.14
C PHE A 4 -5.44 15.68 9.70
N LEU A 5 -5.86 14.58 9.07
CA LEU A 5 -6.60 14.61 7.81
C LEU A 5 -8.07 14.56 8.19
N GLY A 6 -8.75 15.71 8.18
CA GLY A 6 -10.14 15.79 8.63
C GLY A 6 -10.99 14.70 7.99
N HIS A 7 -11.73 13.94 8.80
CA HIS A 7 -12.66 12.86 8.40
C HIS A 7 -13.67 13.22 7.29
N ARG A 8 -13.71 14.47 6.83
CA ARG A 8 -14.55 14.97 5.74
C ARG A 8 -13.95 14.78 4.34
N GLU A 9 -12.64 14.56 4.20
CA GLU A 9 -11.98 14.48 2.88
C GLU A 9 -11.58 13.06 2.46
N VAL A 10 -11.34 12.15 3.41
CA VAL A 10 -10.98 10.75 3.13
C VAL A 10 -11.76 9.78 4.05
N PRO A 11 -12.35 8.69 3.51
CA PRO A 11 -13.22 7.78 4.27
C PRO A 11 -12.46 6.88 5.25
N ASN A 12 -11.17 6.65 5.03
CA ASN A 12 -10.27 5.95 5.94
C ASN A 12 -8.82 6.42 5.68
N CYS A 13 -7.87 5.98 6.52
CA CYS A 13 -6.44 6.27 6.35
C CYS A 13 -5.67 5.12 5.71
N GLU A 14 -6.35 4.20 5.02
CA GLU A 14 -5.65 3.16 4.27
C GLU A 14 -4.88 3.82 3.13
N LEU A 15 -3.68 3.30 2.87
CA LEU A 15 -2.76 3.90 1.91
C LEU A 15 -3.39 4.00 0.51
N GLN A 16 -4.16 3.00 0.10
CA GLN A 16 -4.89 2.98 -1.18
C GLN A 16 -5.95 4.09 -1.29
N THR A 17 -6.65 4.38 -0.19
CA THR A 17 -7.63 5.46 -0.13
C THR A 17 -6.95 6.82 -0.25
N LEU A 18 -5.84 7.01 0.46
CA LEU A 18 -5.04 8.23 0.40
C LEU A 18 -4.40 8.41 -0.98
N GLU A 19 -3.91 7.33 -1.59
CA GLU A 19 -3.34 7.34 -2.94
C GLU A 19 -4.35 7.79 -3.99
N THR A 20 -5.58 7.25 -3.93
CA THR A 20 -6.63 7.60 -4.89
C THR A 20 -7.09 9.05 -4.71
N ARG A 21 -7.19 9.53 -3.47
CA ARG A 21 -7.74 10.86 -3.15
C ARG A 21 -6.73 11.98 -3.25
N ILE A 22 -5.46 11.72 -2.97
CA ILE A 22 -4.41 12.74 -2.86
C ILE A 22 -3.43 12.62 -4.04
N CYS A 23 -3.03 11.41 -4.43
CA CYS A 23 -2.05 11.18 -5.50
C CYS A 23 -2.68 10.90 -6.88
N ASN A 24 -4.01 10.76 -6.96
CA ASN A 24 -4.79 10.48 -8.18
C ASN A 24 -4.31 9.23 -8.98
N ARG A 25 -3.71 8.24 -8.30
CA ARG A 25 -3.36 6.94 -8.89
C ARG A 25 -4.42 5.90 -8.56
N ARG A 26 -4.60 4.94 -9.48
CA ARG A 26 -5.30 3.67 -9.21
C ARG A 26 -4.32 2.55 -9.43
N ARG A 27 -4.04 1.79 -8.38
CA ARG A 27 -3.30 0.53 -8.47
C ARG A 27 -4.18 -0.56 -9.05
N THR A 28 -3.63 -1.35 -9.95
CA THR A 28 -4.29 -2.53 -10.55
C THR A 28 -3.30 -3.68 -10.58
N GLY A 29 -3.71 -4.83 -10.04
CA GLY A 29 -2.93 -6.08 -10.13
C GLY A 29 -2.08 -6.43 -8.92
N ASP A 30 -2.21 -5.71 -7.80
CA ASP A 30 -1.49 -6.06 -6.57
C ASP A 30 -2.17 -7.19 -5.79
N ILE A 31 -1.35 -7.96 -5.07
CA ILE A 31 -1.83 -8.78 -3.96
C ILE A 31 -2.51 -7.89 -2.90
N PRO A 32 -3.74 -8.21 -2.44
CA PRO A 32 -4.33 -7.57 -1.27
C PRO A 32 -3.39 -7.66 -0.06
N SER A 33 -3.22 -6.57 0.69
CA SER A 33 -2.27 -6.50 1.82
C SER A 33 -2.54 -7.60 2.86
N ASP A 34 -3.81 -7.95 3.09
CA ASP A 34 -4.21 -8.98 4.04
C ASP A 34 -3.76 -10.40 3.62
N LEU A 35 -3.44 -10.61 2.34
CA LEU A 35 -2.95 -11.89 1.82
C LEU A 35 -1.42 -12.01 1.83
N ILE A 36 -0.68 -10.92 2.11
CA ILE A 36 0.78 -10.93 2.17
C ILE A 36 1.31 -11.94 3.21
N PRO A 37 0.77 -12.02 4.44
CA PRO A 37 1.26 -12.98 5.43
C PRO A 37 1.15 -14.43 4.96
N ASP A 38 0.02 -14.78 4.34
CA ASP A 38 -0.22 -16.13 3.82
C ASP A 38 0.71 -16.44 2.64
N ALA A 39 0.85 -15.51 1.69
CA ALA A 39 1.79 -15.65 0.57
C ALA A 39 3.25 -15.79 1.04
N TYR A 40 3.64 -15.07 2.08
CA TYR A 40 4.98 -15.18 2.67
C TYR A 40 5.19 -16.53 3.36
N HIS A 41 4.22 -17.00 4.16
CA HIS A 41 4.30 -18.31 4.79
C HIS A 41 4.33 -19.44 3.75
N GLU A 42 3.58 -19.29 2.65
CA GLU A 42 3.62 -20.23 1.54
C GLU A 42 5.00 -20.25 0.87
N PHE A 43 5.62 -19.09 0.64
CA PHE A 43 7.01 -19.01 0.19
C PHE A 43 7.96 -19.73 1.17
N VAL A 44 7.87 -19.49 2.48
CA VAL A 44 8.74 -20.13 3.48
C VAL A 44 8.60 -21.65 3.46
N ARG A 45 7.39 -22.16 3.24
CA ARG A 45 7.10 -23.59 3.19
C ARG A 45 7.54 -24.26 1.88
N THR A 46 7.37 -23.58 0.74
CA THR A 46 7.50 -24.17 -0.59
C THR A 46 8.81 -23.79 -1.30
N GLY A 47 9.41 -22.67 -0.91
CA GLY A 47 10.51 -22.02 -1.61
C GLY A 47 10.11 -21.31 -2.90
N ASP A 48 8.81 -21.20 -3.23
CA ASP A 48 8.36 -20.54 -4.47
C ASP A 48 8.60 -19.03 -4.41
N THR A 49 9.61 -18.57 -5.15
CA THR A 49 10.04 -17.17 -5.18
C THR A 49 9.12 -16.27 -5.99
N LEU A 50 8.19 -16.82 -6.79
CA LEU A 50 7.20 -16.00 -7.51
C LEU A 50 6.29 -15.25 -6.54
N LEU A 51 6.00 -15.83 -5.38
CA LEU A 51 5.22 -15.19 -4.31
C LEU A 51 5.92 -13.95 -3.75
N LEU A 52 7.25 -13.96 -3.67
CA LEU A 52 8.02 -12.81 -3.20
C LEU A 52 7.97 -11.63 -4.17
N LYS A 53 7.86 -11.89 -5.48
CA LYS A 53 7.77 -10.83 -6.48
C LYS A 53 6.58 -9.92 -6.21
N GLU A 54 5.42 -10.50 -5.99
CA GLU A 54 4.17 -9.77 -5.72
C GLU A 54 4.24 -9.01 -4.37
N ILE A 55 4.82 -9.64 -3.33
CA ILE A 55 5.03 -8.99 -2.03
C ILE A 55 5.97 -7.78 -2.15
N PHE A 56 7.07 -7.90 -2.90
CA PHE A 56 8.01 -6.80 -3.09
C PHE A 56 7.42 -5.68 -3.94
N GLN A 57 6.67 -5.99 -4.98
CA GLN A 57 5.94 -4.98 -5.76
C GLN A 57 4.97 -4.22 -4.87
N HIS A 58 4.23 -4.92 -4.00
CA HIS A 58 3.33 -4.29 -3.05
C HIS A 58 4.06 -3.29 -2.14
N ASN A 59 5.13 -3.75 -1.47
CA ASN A 59 5.91 -2.95 -0.54
C ASN A 59 6.58 -1.74 -1.21
N ALA A 60 7.08 -1.90 -2.45
CA ALA A 60 7.72 -0.81 -3.18
C ALA A 60 6.72 0.32 -3.48
N LEU A 61 5.51 -0.03 -3.92
CA LEU A 61 4.47 0.94 -4.21
C LEU A 61 3.95 1.62 -2.93
N ASP A 62 3.92 0.92 -1.80
CA ASP A 62 3.57 1.51 -0.51
C ASP A 62 4.60 2.57 -0.07
N LEU A 63 5.90 2.27 -0.20
CA LEU A 63 6.97 3.22 0.10
C LEU A 63 6.91 4.47 -0.78
N ILE A 64 6.67 4.29 -2.09
CA ILE A 64 6.50 5.41 -3.03
C ILE A 64 5.30 6.28 -2.62
N THR A 65 4.16 5.64 -2.32
CA THR A 65 2.95 6.34 -1.93
C THR A 65 3.14 7.12 -0.63
N MET A 66 3.79 6.54 0.38
CA MET A 66 4.11 7.26 1.62
C MET A 66 5.02 8.47 1.36
N ALA A 67 6.04 8.33 0.51
CA ALA A 67 6.93 9.44 0.16
C ALA A 67 6.18 10.59 -0.52
N GLU A 68 5.28 10.27 -1.46
CA GLU A 68 4.45 11.27 -2.14
C GLU A 68 3.46 11.96 -1.20
N LEU A 69 2.82 11.20 -0.32
CA LEU A 69 1.92 11.76 0.70
C LEU A 69 2.67 12.74 1.61
N ILE A 70 3.89 12.38 2.05
CA ILE A 70 4.74 13.30 2.84
C ILE A 70 5.08 14.56 2.03
N ALA A 71 5.40 14.42 0.75
CA ALA A 71 5.69 15.58 -0.11
C ALA A 71 4.45 16.48 -0.31
N ALA A 72 3.26 15.89 -0.45
CA ALA A 72 2.00 16.62 -0.62
C ALA A 72 1.58 17.36 0.66
N LEU A 73 1.78 16.75 1.84
CA LEU A 73 1.42 17.33 3.15
C LEU A 73 2.37 18.42 3.64
N ARG A 74 3.54 18.58 3.01
CA ARG A 74 4.51 19.63 3.36
C ARG A 74 4.34 20.92 2.56
N ARG A 75 3.35 20.99 1.68
CA ARG A 75 2.94 22.22 0.97
C ARG A 75 1.85 22.93 1.74
#